data_AF-A0A7J9J198-F1
#
_entry.id   AF-A0A7J9J198-F1
#
_cell.length_a   1.000
_cell.length_b   1.000
_cell.length_c   1.000
_cell.angle_alpha   90.00
_cell.angle_beta   90.00
_cell.angle_gamma   90.00
#
_symmetry.space_group_name_H-M   'P 1'
#
loop_
_entity.id
_entity.type
_entity.pdbx_description
1 polymer ?
#
loop_
_entity_poly.entity_id
_entity_poly.type
_entity_poly.pdbx_seq_one_letter_code
_entity_poly.pdbx_strand_id
1 'polypeptide(L)'
;SDVEEGGETIFPNAKGNISAVPWWDELSKCGKGGLAVKPKMGDALLFWSMKPDATVDPSSLHGGCPVIVGDKWSSTKWMHVNEYKKCKYSGVF
;
A
#
# COMPACT_ATOMS: atom_id res chain seq x y z
N SER A 1 6.05 -0.14 -11.95
CA SER A 1 5.81 -0.42 -13.39
C SER A 1 4.32 -0.33 -13.65
N ASP A 2 3.92 -0.25 -14.91
CA ASP A 2 2.55 -0.60 -15.29
C ASP A 2 2.35 -2.10 -15.06
N VAL A 3 1.14 -2.51 -14.67
CA VAL A 3 0.75 -3.92 -14.58
C VAL A 3 -0.56 -4.10 -15.35
N GLU A 4 -0.62 -5.14 -16.16
CA GLU A 4 -1.71 -5.44 -17.07
C GLU A 4 -2.96 -5.92 -16.30
N GLU A 5 -2.80 -6.91 -15.41
CA GLU A 5 -3.88 -7.39 -14.53
C GLU A 5 -3.41 -7.69 -13.09
N GLY A 6 -4.24 -7.29 -12.13
CA GLY A 6 -3.96 -7.46 -10.71
C GLY A 6 -2.90 -6.50 -10.18
N GLY A 7 -2.16 -6.93 -9.15
CA GLY A 7 -1.06 -6.15 -8.59
C GLY A 7 -1.49 -4.87 -7.87
N GLU A 8 -2.75 -4.72 -7.50
CA GLU A 8 -3.24 -3.52 -6.82
C GLU A 8 -2.66 -3.38 -5.42
N THR A 9 -2.54 -2.15 -4.94
CA THR A 9 -2.36 -1.91 -3.50
C THR A 9 -3.75 -1.75 -2.88
N ILE A 10 -4.13 -2.70 -2.02
CA ILE A 10 -5.45 -2.75 -1.39
C ILE A 10 -5.39 -2.30 0.08
N PHE A 11 -6.40 -1.56 0.51
CA PHE A 11 -6.69 -1.19 1.89
C PHE A 11 -8.03 -1.81 2.32
N PRO A 12 -8.04 -3.03 2.89
CA PRO A 12 -9.27 -3.74 3.24
C PRO A 12 -10.08 -3.05 4.35
N ASN A 13 -9.42 -2.28 5.22
CA ASN A 13 -10.06 -1.60 6.34
C ASN A 13 -10.34 -0.11 6.06
N ALA A 14 -10.07 0.36 4.84
CA ALA A 14 -10.33 1.76 4.49
C ALA A 14 -11.84 2.06 4.58
N LYS A 15 -12.17 3.21 5.18
CA LYS A 15 -13.55 3.68 5.29
C LYS A 15 -13.86 4.57 4.10
N GLY A 16 -14.90 4.24 3.32
CA GLY A 16 -15.33 5.05 2.18
C GLY A 16 -16.08 4.22 1.16
N ASN A 17 -16.54 4.89 0.10
CA ASN A 17 -17.13 4.21 -1.04
C ASN A 17 -16.02 3.57 -1.88
N ILE A 18 -15.76 2.28 -1.65
CA ILE A 18 -14.70 1.52 -2.34
C ILE A 18 -14.90 1.46 -3.86
N SER A 19 -16.15 1.53 -4.32
CA SER A 19 -16.53 1.56 -5.74
C SER A 19 -16.47 2.94 -6.39
N ALA A 20 -16.07 3.98 -5.66
CA ALA A 20 -15.96 5.33 -6.21
C ALA A 20 -14.67 5.55 -7.04
N VAL A 21 -13.75 4.59 -7.05
CA VAL A 21 -12.54 4.71 -7.87
C VAL A 21 -12.88 4.54 -9.36
N PRO A 22 -12.35 5.39 -10.26
CA PRO A 22 -12.65 5.34 -11.70
C PRO A 22 -12.32 3.98 -12.36
N TRP A 23 -11.38 3.24 -11.79
CA TRP A 23 -10.89 1.95 -12.28
C TRP A 23 -11.57 0.75 -11.59
N TRP A 24 -12.70 0.93 -10.92
CA TRP A 24 -13.36 -0.13 -10.14
C TRP A 24 -13.65 -1.40 -10.95
N ASP A 25 -14.13 -1.25 -12.18
CA ASP A 25 -14.50 -2.38 -13.03
C ASP A 25 -13.29 -3.21 -13.46
N GLU A 26 -12.12 -2.57 -13.57
CA GLU A 26 -10.84 -3.18 -13.93
C GLU A 26 -10.12 -3.87 -12.76
N LEU A 27 -10.61 -3.73 -11.52
CA LEU A 27 -10.00 -4.35 -10.35
C LEU A 27 -10.18 -5.87 -10.36
N SER A 28 -9.14 -6.57 -9.93
CA SER A 28 -9.16 -7.99 -9.61
C SER A 28 -10.13 -8.30 -8.48
N LYS A 29 -10.45 -9.59 -8.29
CA LYS A 29 -11.25 -10.06 -7.14
C LYS A 29 -10.63 -9.62 -5.80
N CYS A 30 -9.30 -9.61 -5.71
CA CYS A 30 -8.59 -9.11 -4.54
C CYS A 30 -8.84 -7.61 -4.37
N GLY A 31 -8.61 -6.80 -5.41
CA GLY A 31 -8.79 -5.35 -5.37
C GLY A 31 -10.19 -4.90 -4.98
N LYS A 32 -11.23 -5.64 -5.39
CA LYS A 32 -12.64 -5.37 -5.02
C LYS A 32 -12.96 -5.64 -3.54
N GLY A 33 -12.04 -6.24 -2.77
CA GLY A 33 -12.20 -6.50 -1.34
C GLY A 33 -11.99 -5.28 -0.43
N GLY A 34 -11.66 -4.11 -0.98
CA GLY A 34 -11.39 -2.88 -0.23
C GLY A 34 -11.15 -1.69 -1.16
N LEU A 35 -10.64 -0.58 -0.62
CA LEU A 35 -10.15 0.52 -1.46
C LEU A 35 -8.84 0.07 -2.12
N ALA A 36 -8.79 0.03 -3.45
CA ALA A 36 -7.62 -0.45 -4.16
C ALA A 36 -7.13 0.55 -5.20
N VAL A 37 -5.80 0.62 -5.35
CA VAL A 37 -5.12 1.49 -6.33
C VAL A 37 -4.41 0.60 -7.34
N LYS A 38 -4.72 0.81 -8.63
CA LYS A 38 -4.06 0.13 -9.74
C LYS A 38 -2.61 0.62 -9.87
N PRO A 39 -1.61 -0.26 -10.00
CA PRO A 39 -0.23 0.15 -10.19
C PRO A 39 -0.06 0.79 -11.58
N LYS A 40 0.41 2.04 -11.60
CA LYS A 40 0.78 2.77 -12.81
C LYS A 40 2.21 3.26 -12.68
N MET A 41 3.00 3.14 -13.74
CA MET A 41 4.38 3.60 -13.75
C MET A 41 4.45 5.12 -13.53
N GLY A 42 5.25 5.54 -12.56
CA GLY A 42 5.46 6.96 -12.22
C GLY A 42 4.58 7.47 -11.08
N ASP A 43 3.48 6.77 -10.77
CA ASP A 43 2.59 7.17 -9.68
C ASP A 43 3.17 6.86 -8.30
N ALA A 44 2.79 7.68 -7.32
CA ALA A 44 3.14 7.49 -5.93
C ALA A 44 1.86 7.44 -5.06
N LEU A 45 1.83 6.49 -4.13
CA LEU A 45 0.78 6.34 -3.14
C LEU A 45 1.30 6.73 -1.76
N LEU A 46 0.73 7.79 -1.18
CA LEU A 46 1.03 8.25 0.17
C LEU A 46 -0.14 7.96 1.09
N PHE A 47 0.13 7.34 2.23
CA PHE A 47 -0.83 7.12 3.30
C PHE A 47 -0.12 7.17 4.66
N TRP A 48 -0.87 7.46 5.72
CA TRP A 48 -0.36 7.54 7.08
C TRP A 48 -0.68 6.26 7.84
N SER A 49 0.31 5.71 8.53
CA SER A 49 0.13 4.53 9.41
C SER A 49 -0.34 4.90 10.83
N MET A 50 -0.42 6.20 11.12
CA MET A 50 -0.72 6.74 12.44
C MET A 50 -1.67 7.93 12.30
N LYS A 51 -2.51 8.12 13.31
CA LYS A 51 -3.37 9.29 13.45
C LYS A 51 -2.57 10.49 13.98
N PRO A 52 -3.14 11.71 13.97
CA PRO A 52 -2.48 12.91 14.52
C PRO A 52 -2.08 12.80 15.99
N ASP A 53 -2.76 11.95 16.77
CA ASP A 53 -2.45 11.67 18.18
C ASP A 53 -1.36 10.60 18.36
N ALA A 54 -0.68 10.20 17.28
CA ALA A 54 0.33 9.17 17.22
C ALA A 54 -0.15 7.74 17.58
N THR A 55 -1.46 7.48 17.60
CA THR A 55 -1.98 6.11 17.67
C THR A 55 -1.94 5.43 16.30
N VAL A 56 -1.76 4.10 16.27
CA VAL A 56 -1.83 3.31 15.03
C VAL A 56 -3.20 3.48 14.39
N ASP A 57 -3.24 3.67 13.07
CA ASP A 57 -4.49 3.72 12.32
C ASP A 57 -4.85 2.34 11.73
N PRO A 58 -5.86 1.61 12.24
CA PRO A 58 -6.24 0.31 11.68
C PRO A 58 -6.75 0.37 10.25
N SER A 59 -7.18 1.55 9.78
CA SER A 59 -7.64 1.76 8.39
C SER A 59 -6.48 1.82 7.39
N SER A 60 -5.24 2.01 7.87
CA SER A 60 -4.03 2.00 7.04
C SER A 60 -3.50 0.60 6.74
N LEU A 61 -4.17 -0.46 7.22
CA LEU A 61 -3.83 -1.82 6.85
C LEU A 61 -3.87 -1.92 5.32
N HIS A 62 -2.77 -2.36 4.72
CA HIS A 62 -2.65 -2.46 3.28
C HIS A 62 -1.88 -3.70 2.88
N GLY A 63 -2.08 -4.13 1.63
CA GLY A 63 -1.38 -5.26 1.04
C GLY A 63 -1.24 -5.13 -0.46
N GLY A 64 -0.44 -6.01 -1.05
CA GLY A 64 -0.37 -6.18 -2.50
C GLY A 64 -1.27 -7.32 -2.93
N CYS A 65 -2.20 -7.05 -3.84
CA CYS A 65 -2.95 -8.09 -4.52
C CYS A 65 -2.02 -8.90 -5.46
N PRO A 66 -2.35 -10.18 -5.73
CA PRO A 66 -1.58 -10.99 -6.68
C PRO A 66 -1.48 -10.32 -8.05
N VAL A 67 -0.32 -10.38 -8.67
CA VAL A 67 -0.16 -10.04 -10.10
C VAL A 67 -0.66 -11.21 -10.91
N ILE A 68 -1.61 -10.96 -11.82
CA ILE A 68 -2.21 -12.00 -12.68
C ILE A 68 -1.48 -12.03 -14.01
N VAL A 69 -1.23 -10.86 -14.60
CA VAL A 69 -0.49 -10.68 -15.86
C VAL A 69 0.51 -9.54 -15.70
N GLY A 70 1.75 -9.80 -16.13
CA GLY A 70 2.84 -8.83 -16.09
C GLY A 70 3.75 -8.94 -14.88
N ASP A 71 4.50 -7.86 -14.62
CA ASP A 71 5.45 -7.74 -13.52
C ASP A 71 5.26 -6.43 -12.76
N LYS A 72 5.10 -6.53 -11.43
CA LYS A 72 4.99 -5.37 -10.54
C LYS A 72 6.32 -5.02 -9.90
N TRP A 73 6.83 -3.82 -10.23
CA TRP A 73 7.96 -3.19 -9.57
C TRP A 73 7.49 -1.97 -8.78
N SER A 74 7.83 -1.93 -7.49
CA SER A 74 7.51 -0.84 -6.56
C SER A 74 8.69 -0.49 -5.68
N SER A 75 8.74 0.76 -5.20
CA SER A 75 9.70 1.21 -4.19
C SER A 75 8.94 1.79 -3.01
N THR A 76 9.18 1.27 -1.80
CA THR A 76 8.52 1.70 -0.58
C THR A 76 9.47 2.54 0.25
N LYS A 77 9.07 3.77 0.58
CA LYS A 77 9.80 4.66 1.48
C LYS A 77 9.03 4.82 2.79
N TRP A 78 9.60 4.32 3.88
CA TRP A 78 9.08 4.59 5.22
C TRP A 78 9.63 5.91 5.77
N MET A 79 8.75 6.68 6.40
CA MET A 79 9.06 7.93 7.09
C MET A 79 8.68 7.76 8.56
N HIS A 80 9.64 7.98 9.45
CA HIS A 80 9.45 7.83 10.88
C HIS A 80 9.19 9.21 11.51
N VAL A 81 8.37 9.26 12.55
CA VAL A 81 8.10 10.50 13.32
C VAL A 81 9.36 10.99 14.03
N ASN A 82 10.23 10.06 14.45
CA ASN A 82 11.51 10.35 15.10
C ASN A 82 12.67 9.93 14.20
N GLU A 83 13.87 10.41 14.53
CA GLU A 83 15.10 9.97 13.86
C GLU A 83 15.23 8.45 13.84
N TYR A 84 15.54 7.91 12.66
CA TYR A 84 15.78 6.48 12.49
C TYR A 84 17.08 6.08 13.19
N LYS A 85 16.95 5.46 14.36
CA LYS A 85 18.10 4.89 15.06
C LYS A 85 18.50 3.59 14.37
N LYS A 86 19.71 3.56 13.82
CA LYS A 86 20.33 2.29 13.41
C LYS A 86 20.45 1.40 14.64
N CYS A 87 19.89 0.20 14.59
CA CYS A 87 20.19 -0.82 15.59
C CYS A 87 21.71 -1.01 15.58
N LYS A 88 22.39 -0.63 16.67
CA LYS A 88 23.81 -0.92 16.82
C LYS A 88 23.92 -2.42 17.04
N TYR A 89 24.51 -3.13 16.10
CA TYR A 89 24.99 -4.49 16.36
C TYR A 89 25.98 -4.40 17.52
N SER A 90 25.59 -4.86 18.70
CA SER A 90 26.54 -5.37 19.69
C SER A 90 26.94 -6.79 19.23
N GLY A 91 27.71 -6.86 18.15
CA GLY A 91 28.61 -7.97 17.89
C GLY A 91 30.02 -7.45 18.17
N VAL A 92 30.98 -8.18 18.73
CA VAL A 92 31.23 -9.62 18.91
C VAL A 92 32.31 -9.65 20.05
N PHE A 93 32.46 -10.61 20.97
CA PHE A 93 32.91 -12.01 20.89
C PHE A 93 32.71 -12.68 22.25
#